data_AF-A0A6P1IZD1-F1
#
_entry.id   AF-A0A6P1IZD1-F1
#
_cell.length_a   1.000
_cell.length_b   1.000
_cell.length_c   1.000
_cell.angle_alpha   90.00
_cell.angle_beta   90.00
_cell.angle_gamma   90.00
#
_symmetry.space_group_name_H-M   'P 1'
#
loop_
_entity.id
_entity.type
_entity.pdbx_description
1 polymer ?
#
loop_
_entity_poly.entity_id
_entity_poly.type
_entity_poly.pdbx_seq_one_letter_code
_entity_poly.pdbx_strand_id
1 'polypeptide(L)'
;MTNNMQTKHPRRFENQTGNRPPNRVNSKHRALVVYQSRASVLSAANRSVNLAFGAIGALSIRYDGLTFLVDSASGEVAINNQTVAAGSVLPGACVVALGAAQRRANERRFITFDISHPEIVL
;
A
#
# COMPACT_ATOMS: atom_id res chain seq x y z
N MET A 1 -15.58 57.57 -38.19
CA MET A 1 -16.24 57.14 -36.93
C MET A 1 -16.82 55.76 -37.18
N THR A 2 -16.05 54.71 -36.88
CA THR A 2 -16.41 53.32 -37.21
C THR A 2 -16.86 52.61 -35.93
N ASN A 3 -18.11 52.14 -35.93
CA ASN A 3 -18.71 51.34 -34.87
C ASN A 3 -18.08 49.94 -34.86
N ASN A 4 -17.66 49.47 -33.68
CA ASN A 4 -17.30 48.07 -33.46
C ASN A 4 -18.41 47.40 -32.62
N MET A 5 -19.24 46.59 -33.28
CA MET A 5 -20.14 45.65 -32.62
C MET A 5 -19.34 44.39 -32.24
N GLN A 6 -19.02 44.23 -30.95
CA GLN A 6 -18.54 42.95 -30.43
C GLN A 6 -19.71 42.25 -29.72
N THR A 7 -20.03 41.06 -30.21
CA THR A 7 -21.11 40.18 -29.78
C THR A 7 -20.94 39.68 -28.35
N LYS A 8 -22.01 39.74 -27.55
CA LYS A 8 -22.09 39.10 -26.23
C LYS A 8 -22.12 37.57 -26.41
N HIS A 9 -21.10 36.88 -25.94
CA HIS A 9 -21.16 35.42 -25.74
C HIS A 9 -22.10 35.08 -24.57
N PRO A 10 -23.00 34.09 -24.71
CA PRO A 10 -23.90 33.68 -23.64
C PRO A 10 -23.14 32.91 -22.54
N ARG A 11 -23.44 33.23 -21.28
CA ARG A 11 -22.94 32.49 -20.10
C ARG A 11 -23.45 31.05 -20.16
N ARG A 12 -22.56 30.12 -20.44
CA ARG A 12 -22.79 28.69 -20.32
C ARG A 12 -22.90 28.36 -18.82
N PHE A 13 -24.05 27.85 -18.40
CA PHE A 13 -24.21 27.28 -17.06
C PHE A 13 -23.32 26.05 -16.98
N GLU A 14 -22.21 26.18 -16.26
CA GLU A 14 -21.33 25.07 -15.93
C GLU A 14 -21.96 24.32 -14.77
N ASN A 15 -22.60 23.18 -15.09
CA ASN A 15 -23.00 22.19 -14.10
C ASN A 15 -21.74 21.69 -13.41
N GLN A 16 -21.45 22.27 -12.24
CA GLN A 16 -20.47 21.73 -11.31
C GLN A 16 -21.04 20.42 -10.76
N THR A 17 -20.95 19.34 -11.53
CA THR A 17 -20.95 17.99 -10.95
C THR A 17 -19.71 17.93 -10.09
N GLY A 18 -19.90 18.13 -8.78
CA GLY A 18 -18.84 18.13 -7.81
C GLY A 18 -17.99 16.89 -7.98
N ASN A 19 -16.72 17.11 -8.34
CA ASN A 19 -15.66 16.14 -8.11
C ASN A 19 -15.46 16.04 -6.59
N ARG A 20 -16.44 15.45 -5.91
CA ARG A 20 -16.20 14.86 -4.61
C ARG A 20 -15.38 13.61 -4.93
N PRO A 21 -14.10 13.52 -4.52
CA PRO A 21 -13.41 12.24 -4.60
C PRO A 21 -14.29 11.21 -3.92
N PRO A 22 -14.42 9.98 -4.45
CA PRO A 22 -15.27 8.98 -3.81
C PRO A 22 -14.81 8.85 -2.37
N ASN A 23 -15.65 9.33 -1.45
CA ASN A 23 -15.43 9.15 -0.03
C ASN A 23 -15.66 7.66 0.23
N ARG A 24 -14.61 6.84 0.08
CA ARG A 24 -14.64 5.44 0.48
C ARG A 24 -14.56 5.37 2.00
N VAL A 25 -15.70 5.63 2.64
CA VAL A 25 -15.96 5.36 4.07
C VAL A 25 -16.06 3.84 4.25
N ASN A 26 -14.98 3.10 4.02
CA ASN A 26 -14.93 1.64 4.26
C ASN A 26 -13.55 0.98 4.12
N SER A 27 -12.48 1.66 3.68
CA SER A 27 -11.13 1.08 3.78
C SER A 27 -10.59 1.20 5.22
N LYS A 28 -11.22 0.47 6.14
CA LYS A 28 -10.89 0.46 7.58
C LYS A 28 -9.72 -0.47 7.92
N HIS A 29 -9.36 -1.40 7.02
CA HIS A 29 -8.23 -2.29 7.28
C HIS A 29 -6.96 -1.47 7.40
N ARG A 30 -6.23 -1.73 8.47
CA ARG A 30 -4.88 -1.21 8.68
C ARG A 30 -3.97 -2.40 8.93
N ALA A 31 -2.73 -2.29 8.49
CA ALA A 31 -1.72 -3.30 8.81
C ALA A 31 -0.54 -2.63 9.51
N LEU A 32 -0.10 -3.24 10.61
CA LEU A 32 1.13 -2.89 11.30
C LEU A 32 2.29 -3.66 10.67
N VAL A 33 3.34 -2.93 10.30
CA VAL A 33 4.56 -3.49 9.75
C VAL A 33 5.71 -3.05 10.65
N VAL A 34 6.46 -4.00 11.21
CA VAL A 34 7.61 -3.67 12.05
C VAL A 34 8.90 -4.14 11.38
N TYR A 35 9.76 -3.18 11.04
CA TYR A 35 11.04 -3.43 10.39
C TYR A 35 12.16 -2.62 11.04
N GLN A 36 13.25 -3.28 11.45
CA GLN A 36 14.39 -2.64 12.14
C GLN A 36 13.96 -1.76 13.32
N SER A 37 13.08 -2.27 14.17
CA SER A 37 12.51 -1.55 15.32
C SER A 37 11.68 -0.31 14.96
N ARG A 38 11.32 -0.13 13.68
CA ARG A 38 10.42 0.94 13.23
C ARG A 38 9.08 0.34 12.84
N ALA A 39 8.02 0.90 13.41
CA ALA A 39 6.65 0.58 13.07
C ALA A 39 6.14 1.50 11.95
N SER A 40 5.52 0.92 10.94
CA SER A 40 4.83 1.59 9.85
C SER A 40 3.40 1.05 9.77
N VAL A 41 2.45 1.89 9.37
CA VAL A 41 1.05 1.47 9.21
C VAL A 41 0.62 1.66 7.77
N LEU A 42 0.20 0.57 7.12
CA LEU A 42 -0.50 0.66 5.85
C LEU A 42 -1.99 0.87 6.12
N SER A 43 -2.60 1.76 5.33
CA SER A 43 -4.01 2.12 5.42
C SER A 43 -4.47 2.77 4.12
N ALA A 44 -5.72 3.22 4.06
CA ALA A 44 -6.21 4.01 2.93
C ALA A 44 -5.38 5.28 2.64
N ALA A 45 -4.74 5.85 3.68
CA ALA A 45 -3.90 7.05 3.59
C ALA A 45 -2.45 6.73 3.19
N ASN A 46 -1.92 5.59 3.63
CA ASN A 46 -0.57 5.11 3.31
C ASN A 46 -0.68 3.71 2.70
N ARG A 47 -0.87 3.66 1.38
CA ARG A 47 -1.28 2.41 0.71
C ARG A 47 -0.15 1.45 0.39
N SER A 48 1.10 1.80 0.63
CA SER A 48 2.21 0.91 0.35
C SER A 48 3.36 1.06 1.33
N VAL A 49 4.17 0.02 1.43
CA VAL A 49 5.47 0.04 2.11
C VAL A 49 6.49 -0.68 1.25
N ASN A 50 7.71 -0.14 1.23
CA ASN A 50 8.86 -0.78 0.63
C ASN A 50 9.80 -1.24 1.73
N LEU A 51 10.12 -2.54 1.72
CA LEU A 51 11.01 -3.20 2.67
C LEU A 51 12.21 -3.68 1.88
N ALA A 52 13.41 -3.26 2.24
CA ALA A 52 14.62 -3.68 1.54
C ALA A 52 15.76 -3.91 2.52
N PHE A 53 16.54 -4.97 2.30
CA PHE A 53 17.73 -5.26 3.08
C PHE A 53 18.94 -5.40 2.16
N GLY A 54 19.70 -4.30 2.02
CA GLY A 54 20.86 -4.26 1.13
C GLY A 54 20.53 -4.76 -0.29
N ALA A 55 21.43 -5.55 -0.87
CA ALA A 55 21.22 -6.25 -2.14
C ALA A 55 20.61 -7.66 -1.98
N ILE A 56 20.22 -8.04 -0.76
CA ILE A 56 19.79 -9.41 -0.42
C ILE A 56 18.36 -9.68 -0.86
N GLY A 57 17.45 -8.74 -0.57
CA GLY A 57 16.05 -8.89 -0.91
C GLY A 57 15.26 -7.62 -0.67
N ALA A 58 14.21 -7.45 -1.46
CA ALA A 58 13.27 -6.35 -1.35
C ALA A 58 11.84 -6.83 -1.61
N LEU A 59 10.89 -6.23 -0.89
CA LEU A 59 9.46 -6.51 -1.00
C LEU A 59 8.70 -5.18 -0.94
N SER A 60 7.81 -4.97 -1.89
CA SER A 60 6.77 -3.94 -1.84
C SER A 60 5.44 -4.61 -1.50
N ILE A 61 4.73 -4.05 -0.52
CA ILE A 61 3.37 -4.46 -0.15
C ILE A 61 2.45 -3.28 -0.43
N ARG A 62 1.30 -3.55 -1.06
CA ARG A 62 0.27 -2.55 -1.39
C ARG A 62 -1.08 -2.94 -0.82
N TYR A 63 -1.85 -1.95 -0.41
CA TYR A 63 -3.25 -2.04 -0.04
C TYR A 63 -4.11 -1.56 -1.21
N ASP A 64 -4.97 -2.44 -1.73
CA ASP A 64 -5.88 -2.11 -2.85
C ASP A 64 -7.22 -1.51 -2.41
N GLY A 65 -7.44 -1.40 -1.09
CA GLY A 65 -8.68 -0.94 -0.49
C GLY A 65 -9.53 -2.06 0.11
N LEU A 66 -9.20 -3.32 -0.17
CA LEU A 66 -9.82 -4.52 0.40
C LEU A 66 -8.77 -5.42 1.07
N THR A 67 -7.70 -5.76 0.36
CA THR A 67 -6.65 -6.69 0.82
C THR A 67 -5.26 -6.08 0.71
N PHE A 68 -4.30 -6.65 1.44
CA PHE A 68 -2.89 -6.34 1.30
C PHE A 68 -2.24 -7.42 0.44
N LEU A 69 -1.50 -6.99 -0.57
CA LEU A 69 -0.90 -7.85 -1.56
C LEU A 69 0.55 -7.47 -1.82
N VAL A 70 1.36 -8.45 -2.20
CA VAL A 70 2.72 -8.22 -2.68
C VAL A 70 2.64 -7.51 -4.02
N ASP A 71 3.14 -6.29 -4.07
CA ASP A 71 3.20 -5.50 -5.30
C ASP A 71 4.43 -5.88 -6.12
N SER A 72 5.56 -6.09 -5.46
CA SER A 72 6.78 -6.62 -6.06
C SER A 72 7.65 -7.35 -5.03
N ALA A 73 8.40 -8.35 -5.48
CA ALA A 73 9.41 -9.05 -4.69
C ALA A 73 10.66 -9.27 -5.55
N SER A 74 11.83 -9.05 -4.98
CA SER A 74 13.12 -9.28 -5.66
C SER A 74 14.16 -9.80 -4.68
N GLY A 75 15.11 -10.59 -5.20
CA GLY A 75 16.11 -11.27 -4.39
C GLY A 75 15.47 -12.37 -3.51
N GLU A 76 15.99 -12.53 -2.30
CA GLU A 76 15.58 -13.58 -1.39
C GLU A 76 14.50 -13.09 -0.43
N VAL A 77 13.25 -13.42 -0.77
CA VAL A 77 12.07 -13.07 0.02
C VAL A 77 11.21 -14.30 0.26
N ALA A 78 10.79 -14.48 1.51
CA ALA A 78 9.81 -15.49 1.87
C ALA A 78 8.76 -14.91 2.81
N ILE A 79 7.53 -15.40 2.72
CA ILE A 79 6.45 -15.14 3.68
C ILE A 79 6.10 -16.47 4.34
N ASN A 80 6.18 -16.55 5.66
CA ASN A 80 5.98 -17.80 6.43
C ASN A 80 6.79 -18.98 5.86
N ASN A 81 8.06 -18.73 5.53
CA ASN A 81 8.99 -19.68 4.90
C ASN A 81 8.57 -20.20 3.51
N GLN A 82 7.64 -19.54 2.82
CA GLN A 82 7.28 -19.86 1.44
C GLN A 82 7.75 -18.75 0.51
N THR A 83 8.27 -19.13 -0.66
CA THR A 83 8.60 -18.17 -1.73
C THR A 83 7.35 -17.41 -2.14
N VAL A 84 7.51 -16.12 -2.41
CA VAL A 84 6.40 -15.23 -2.76
C VAL A 84 6.60 -14.59 -4.13
N ALA A 85 5.49 -14.31 -4.81
CA ALA A 85 5.48 -13.61 -6.09
C ALA A 85 4.55 -12.39 -6.02
N ALA A 86 4.75 -11.43 -6.94
CA ALA A 86 3.82 -10.32 -7.13
C ALA A 86 2.38 -10.82 -7.33
N GLY A 87 1.43 -10.11 -6.73
CA GLY A 87 0.01 -10.49 -6.68
C GLY A 87 -0.36 -11.43 -5.52
N SER A 88 0.61 -11.95 -4.76
CA SER A 88 0.30 -12.81 -3.59
C SER A 88 -0.39 -12.01 -2.48
N VAL A 89 -1.51 -12.51 -1.98
CA VAL A 89 -2.23 -11.88 -0.85
C VAL A 89 -1.51 -12.21 0.46
N LEU A 90 -1.36 -11.21 1.34
CA LEU A 90 -0.77 -11.41 2.66
C LEU A 90 -1.82 -12.01 3.62
N PRO A 91 -1.45 -13.02 4.43
CA PRO A 91 -2.28 -13.50 5.51
C PRO A 91 -2.59 -12.42 6.56
N GLY A 92 -3.62 -12.66 7.38
CA GLY A 92 -4.01 -11.78 8.49
C GLY A 92 -2.85 -11.38 9.41
N ALA A 93 -1.96 -12.33 9.71
CA ALA A 93 -0.67 -12.09 10.32
C ALA A 93 0.38 -12.98 9.66
N CYS A 94 1.57 -12.44 9.40
CA CYS A 94 2.66 -13.22 8.81
C CYS A 94 4.04 -12.64 9.16
N VAL A 95 5.06 -13.46 8.92
CA VAL A 95 6.47 -13.03 8.99
C VAL A 95 7.04 -13.02 7.58
N VAL A 96 7.55 -11.87 7.17
CA VAL A 96 8.37 -11.74 5.97
C VAL A 96 9.83 -11.91 6.36
N ALA A 97 10.55 -12.77 5.64
CA ALA A 97 11.99 -12.90 5.73
C ALA A 97 12.64 -12.29 4.48
N LEU A 98 13.62 -11.40 4.69
CA LEU A 98 14.59 -10.99 3.68
C LEU A 98 15.90 -11.75 3.96
N GLY A 99 16.32 -12.57 3.00
CA GLY A 99 17.45 -13.50 3.13
C GLY A 99 17.02 -14.95 3.38
N ALA A 100 17.57 -15.88 2.60
CA ALA A 100 17.28 -17.31 2.62
C ALA A 100 17.72 -17.97 3.93
N ALA A 101 17.16 -19.15 4.19
CA ALA A 101 17.36 -19.90 5.44
C ALA A 101 18.83 -20.27 5.71
N GLN A 102 19.62 -20.43 4.65
CA GLN A 102 21.03 -20.83 4.69
C GLN A 102 21.98 -19.65 5.00
N ARG A 103 21.50 -18.41 4.95
CA ARG A 103 22.32 -17.22 5.26
C ARG A 103 22.59 -17.08 6.76
N ARG A 104 23.66 -16.37 7.10
CA ARG A 104 24.01 -16.07 8.50
C ARG A 104 22.94 -15.18 9.13
N ALA A 105 22.82 -15.22 10.45
CA ALA A 105 21.79 -14.46 11.17
C ALA A 105 21.85 -12.94 10.91
N ASN A 106 23.05 -12.37 10.77
CA ASN A 106 23.24 -10.96 10.46
C ASN A 106 22.88 -10.57 9.00
N GLU A 107 22.77 -11.56 8.11
CA GLU A 107 22.37 -11.44 6.70
C GLU A 107 20.89 -11.76 6.49
N ARG A 108 20.12 -11.81 7.57
CA ARG A 108 18.67 -12.02 7.53
C ARG A 108 17.96 -10.91 8.26
N ARG A 109 16.79 -10.52 7.76
CA ARG A 109 15.88 -9.63 8.46
C ARG A 109 14.48 -10.18 8.43
N PHE A 110 13.81 -10.07 9.57
CA PHE A 110 12.44 -10.49 9.74
C PHE A 110 11.57 -9.25 9.94
N ILE A 111 10.43 -9.24 9.28
CA ILE A 111 9.41 -8.20 9.38
C ILE A 111 8.13 -8.88 9.84
N THR A 112 7.53 -8.37 10.92
CA THR A 112 6.20 -8.79 11.33
C THR A 112 5.17 -7.94 10.60
N PHE A 113 4.17 -8.59 10.04
CA PHE A 113 3.03 -7.97 9.40
C PHE A 113 1.76 -8.47 10.09
N ASP A 114 0.91 -7.54 10.55
CA ASP A 114 -0.32 -7.88 11.26
C ASP A 114 -1.47 -6.94 10.83
N ILE A 115 -2.57 -7.50 10.36
CA ILE A 115 -3.77 -6.77 9.94
C ILE A 115 -4.64 -6.53 11.17
N SER A 116 -4.83 -5.26 11.53
CA SER A 116 -5.80 -4.88 12.54
C SER A 116 -7.21 -5.14 12.03
N HIS A 117 -8.02 -5.83 12.82
CA HIS A 117 -9.45 -6.04 12.58
C HIS A 117 -10.23 -4.99 13.37
N PRO A 118 -10.73 -3.92 12.73
CA PRO A 118 -11.41 -2.83 13.43
C PRO A 118 -12.78 -3.21 14.00
N GLU A 119 -13.22 -4.47 13.88
CA GLU A 119 -14.62 -4.87 14.14
C GLU A 119 -14.77 -6.07 15.11
N ILE A 120 -13.73 -6.46 15.86
CA ILE A 120 -13.90 -7.40 16.99
C ILE A 120 -14.07 -6.58 18.28
N VAL A 121 -15.32 -6.31 18.62
CA VAL A 121 -15.72 -6.00 19.99
C VAL A 121 -16.14 -7.33 20.62
N LEU A 122 -15.45 -7.78 21.66
CA LEU A 122 -15.85 -8.93 22.48
C LEU A 122 -17.04 -8.57 23.37
#